data_AF-A0A1I4IR53-F1
#
_entry.id   AF-A0A1I4IR53-F1
#
_cell.length_a   1.000
_cell.length_b   1.000
_cell.length_c   1.000
_cell.angle_alpha   90.00
_cell.angle_beta   90.00
_cell.angle_gamma   90.00
#
_symmetry.space_group_name_H-M   'P 1'
#
loop_
_entity.id
_entity.type
_entity.pdbx_description
1 polymer ?
#
loop_
_entity_poly.entity_id
_entity_poly.type
_entity_poly.pdbx_seq_one_letter_code
_entity_poly.pdbx_strand_id
1 'polypeptide(L)'
;MDKDAVQQVVETLPELDRDVYTFMQEKYDELEQAGEKYDVAANDTYVEKKAAENFSVSEEEAGTIFARTESQIRRLQEERASR
;
A
#
# COMPACT_ATOMS: atom_id res chain seq x y z
N MET A 1 0.16 -8.66 9.28
CA MET A 1 -0.71 -8.91 8.11
C MET A 1 -0.75 -10.39 7.80
N ASP A 2 -1.91 -10.92 7.42
CA ASP A 2 -2.03 -12.25 6.80
C ASP A 2 -1.36 -12.19 5.41
N LYS A 3 -0.17 -12.79 5.30
CA LYS A 3 0.65 -12.74 4.08
C LYS A 3 -0.03 -13.40 2.90
N ASP A 4 -0.87 -14.41 3.13
CA ASP A 4 -1.60 -15.12 2.07
C ASP A 4 -2.76 -14.29 1.52
N ALA A 5 -3.35 -13.41 2.33
CA ALA A 5 -4.39 -12.50 1.88
C ALA A 5 -3.81 -11.33 1.07
N VAL A 6 -2.66 -10.79 1.52
CA VAL A 6 -1.93 -9.75 0.79
C VAL A 6 -1.51 -10.26 -0.59
N GLN A 7 -0.83 -11.41 -0.64
CA GLN A 7 -0.34 -11.97 -1.90
C GLN A 7 -1.48 -12.21 -2.91
N GLN A 8 -2.61 -12.78 -2.46
CA GLN A 8 -3.74 -13.04 -3.37
C GLN A 8 -4.36 -11.78 -3.96
N VAL A 9 -4.47 -10.70 -3.18
CA VAL A 9 -4.97 -9.43 -3.74
C VAL A 9 -3.94 -8.86 -4.71
N VAL A 10 -2.68 -8.77 -4.30
CA VAL A 10 -1.59 -8.19 -5.08
C VAL A 10 -1.39 -8.89 -6.43
N GLU A 11 -1.53 -10.21 -6.48
CA GLU A 11 -1.43 -11.00 -7.72
C GLU A 11 -2.55 -10.72 -8.73
N THR A 12 -3.71 -10.23 -8.26
CA THR A 12 -4.88 -9.90 -9.10
C THR A 12 -4.91 -8.45 -9.56
N LEU A 13 -4.05 -7.60 -9.00
CA LEU A 13 -3.98 -6.19 -9.39
C LEU A 13 -3.38 -6.03 -10.79
N PRO A 14 -3.79 -4.96 -11.52
CA PRO A 14 -3.03 -4.46 -12.67
C PRO A 14 -1.55 -4.27 -12.32
N GLU A 15 -0.67 -4.43 -13.32
CA GLU A 15 0.79 -4.34 -13.12
C GLU A 15 1.21 -3.03 -12.44
N LEU A 16 0.71 -1.89 -12.94
CA LEU A 16 0.99 -0.58 -12.35
C LEU A 16 0.55 -0.48 -10.88
N ASP A 17 -0.68 -0.91 -10.58
CA ASP A 17 -1.24 -0.85 -9.22
C ASP A 17 -0.44 -1.71 -8.23
N ARG A 18 -0.03 -2.90 -8.67
CA ARG A 18 0.81 -3.83 -7.91
C ARG A 18 2.15 -3.21 -7.58
N ASP A 19 2.79 -2.63 -8.58
CA ASP A 19 4.11 -2.03 -8.44
C ASP A 19 4.06 -0.80 -7.53
N VAL A 20 3.04 0.06 -7.72
CA VAL A 20 2.78 1.21 -6.85
C VAL A 20 2.53 0.77 -5.41
N TYR A 21 1.63 -0.19 -5.19
CA TYR A 21 1.31 -0.68 -3.84
C TYR A 21 2.54 -1.28 -3.15
N THR A 22 3.28 -2.14 -3.86
CA THR A 22 4.48 -2.80 -3.31
C THR A 22 5.54 -1.78 -2.94
N PHE A 23 5.81 -0.83 -3.83
CA PHE A 23 6.77 0.24 -3.56
C PHE A 23 6.35 1.10 -2.36
N MET A 24 5.07 1.46 -2.26
CA MET A 24 4.57 2.23 -1.11
C MET A 24 4.71 1.45 0.19
N GLN A 25 4.40 0.14 0.21
CA GLN A 25 4.63 -0.70 1.39
C GLN A 25 6.11 -0.71 1.81
N GLU A 26 7.04 -0.88 0.86
CA GLU A 26 8.47 -0.84 1.15
C GLU A 26 8.90 0.50 1.78
N LYS A 27 8.32 1.62 1.33
CA LYS A 27 8.59 2.94 1.92
C LYS A 27 8.02 3.11 3.31
N TYR A 28 6.82 2.60 3.57
CA TYR A 28 6.30 2.58 4.94
C TYR A 28 7.17 1.72 5.86
N ASP A 29 7.66 0.56 5.39
CA ASP A 29 8.57 -0.30 6.15
C ASP A 29 9.90 0.40 6.45
N GLU A 30 10.47 1.14 5.48
CA GLU A 30 11.67 1.96 5.67
C GLU A 30 11.46 3.05 6.74
N LEU A 31 10.33 3.76 6.69
CA LEU A 31 9.98 4.80 7.67
C LEU A 31 9.77 4.21 9.07
N GLU A 32 9.12 3.04 9.17
CA GLU A 32 8.98 2.33 10.43
C GLU A 32 10.34 1.93 11.01
N GLN A 33 11.24 1.39 10.19
CA GLN A 33 12.60 0.99 10.60
C GLN A 33 13.46 2.19 11.02
N ALA A 34 13.27 3.35 10.41
CA ALA A 34 13.94 4.59 10.79
C ALA A 34 13.43 5.17 12.13
N GLY A 35 12.36 4.60 12.69
CA GLY A 35 11.74 5.08 13.94
C GLY A 35 10.83 6.29 13.74
N GLU A 36 10.50 6.65 12.50
CA GLU A 36 9.58 7.75 12.15
C GLU A 36 8.12 7.30 12.33
N LYS A 37 7.74 6.98 13.57
CA LYS A 37 6.38 6.52 13.91
C LYS A 37 5.37 7.64 14.16
N TYR A 38 5.79 8.91 14.14
CA TYR A 38 5.07 9.96 14.85
C TYR A 38 4.18 10.87 13.99
N ASP A 39 4.29 10.85 12.66
CA ASP A 39 3.40 11.63 11.79
C ASP A 39 2.92 10.80 10.59
N VAL A 40 1.77 10.14 10.78
CA VAL A 40 1.13 9.32 9.74
C VAL A 40 0.81 10.15 8.51
N ALA A 41 0.34 11.40 8.67
CA ALA A 41 -0.02 12.25 7.55
C ALA A 41 1.22 12.72 6.77
N ALA A 42 2.33 13.01 7.45
CA ALA A 42 3.60 13.32 6.79
C ALA A 42 4.18 12.10 6.07
N ASN A 43 4.06 10.91 6.67
CA ASN A 43 4.49 9.65 6.06
C ASN A 43 3.67 9.34 4.81
N ASP A 44 2.34 9.47 4.87
CA ASP A 44 1.45 9.27 3.72
C ASP A 44 1.82 10.22 2.57
N THR A 45 1.94 11.51 2.87
CA THR A 45 2.34 12.52 1.88
C THR A 45 3.71 12.21 1.27
N TYR A 46 4.68 11.78 2.08
CA TYR A 46 6.01 11.43 1.60
C TYR A 46 5.98 10.21 0.68
N VAL A 47 5.28 9.15 1.07
CA VAL A 47 5.22 7.89 0.34
C VAL A 47 4.44 8.06 -0.98
N GLU A 48 3.32 8.77 -0.95
CA GLU A 48 2.53 9.11 -2.15
C GLU A 48 3.35 9.91 -3.16
N LYS A 49 4.08 10.93 -2.68
CA LYS A 49 5.00 11.70 -3.53
C LYS A 49 6.10 10.84 -4.15
N LYS A 50 6.69 9.93 -3.38
CA LYS A 50 7.73 9.03 -3.89
C LYS A 50 7.18 8.08 -4.95
N ALA A 51 5.97 7.57 -4.76
CA ALA A 51 5.31 6.72 -5.75
C ALA A 51 4.94 7.50 -7.02
N ALA A 52 4.42 8.72 -6.88
CA ALA A 52 4.13 9.61 -8.00
C ALA A 52 5.37 9.88 -8.86
N GLU A 53 6.50 10.21 -8.22
CA GLU A 53 7.79 10.41 -8.89
C GLU A 53 8.28 9.15 -9.61
N ASN A 54 8.11 7.96 -9.02
CA ASN A 54 8.66 6.71 -9.54
C ASN A 54 7.82 6.11 -10.69
N PHE A 55 6.49 6.24 -10.63
CA PHE A 55 5.56 5.59 -11.55
C PHE A 55 4.87 6.54 -12.52
N SER A 56 5.20 7.84 -12.49
CA SER A 56 4.55 8.88 -13.32
C SER A 56 3.03 8.95 -13.12
N VAL A 57 2.57 8.67 -11.90
CA VAL A 57 1.17 8.84 -11.46
C VAL A 57 1.04 10.10 -10.62
N SER A 58 -0.18 10.55 -10.34
CA SER A 58 -0.38 11.62 -9.35
C SER A 58 -0.26 11.10 -7.91
N GLU A 59 0.05 11.98 -6.95
CA GLU A 59 0.08 11.63 -5.52
C GLU A 59 -1.28 11.06 -5.07
N GLU A 60 -2.37 11.71 -5.50
CA GLU A 60 -3.75 11.26 -5.24
C GLU A 60 -4.04 9.88 -5.83
N GLU A 61 -3.53 9.59 -7.04
CA GLU A 61 -3.68 8.29 -7.69
C GLU A 61 -2.90 7.21 -6.94
N ALA A 62 -1.67 7.49 -6.52
CA ALA A 62 -0.88 6.57 -5.70
C ALA A 62 -1.59 6.25 -4.37
N GLY A 63 -2.07 7.28 -3.66
CA GLY A 63 -2.85 7.11 -2.44
C GLY A 63 -4.13 6.31 -2.66
N THR A 64 -4.83 6.56 -3.78
CA THR A 64 -6.03 5.81 -4.17
C THR A 64 -5.74 4.33 -4.44
N ILE A 65 -4.67 4.03 -5.16
CA ILE A 65 -4.23 2.64 -5.43
C ILE A 65 -3.95 1.93 -4.11
N PHE A 66 -3.20 2.58 -3.20
CA PHE A 66 -2.83 2.02 -1.92
C PHE A 66 -4.07 1.74 -1.05
N ALA A 67 -4.92 2.75 -0.84
CA ALA A 67 -6.13 2.63 -0.02
C ALA A 67 -7.11 1.59 -0.57
N ARG A 68 -7.27 1.53 -1.90
CA ARG A 68 -8.12 0.51 -2.56
C ARG A 68 -7.57 -0.89 -2.34
N THR A 69 -6.26 -1.07 -2.42
CA THR A 69 -5.62 -2.38 -2.22
C THR A 69 -5.74 -2.84 -0.77
N GLU A 70 -5.46 -1.96 0.20
CA GLU A 70 -5.65 -2.23 1.63
C GLU A 70 -7.11 -2.61 1.94
N SER A 71 -8.08 -1.92 1.34
CA SER A 71 -9.51 -2.23 1.49
C SER A 71 -9.85 -3.64 0.98
N GLN A 72 -9.30 -4.06 -0.16
CA GLN A 72 -9.51 -5.40 -0.70
C GLN A 72 -8.86 -6.49 0.18
N ILE A 73 -7.65 -6.25 0.66
CA ILE A 73 -6.94 -7.16 1.57
C ILE A 73 -7.74 -7.34 2.86
N ARG A 74 -8.20 -6.23 3.44
CA ARG A 74 -9.01 -6.26 4.66
C ARG A 74 -10.30 -7.07 4.46
N ARG A 75 -11.03 -6.86 3.37
CA ARG A 75 -12.24 -7.63 3.06
C ARG A 75 -11.95 -9.13 2.96
N LEU A 76 -10.90 -9.51 2.25
CA LEU A 76 -10.51 -10.92 2.11
C LEU A 76 -10.14 -11.55 3.47
N GLN A 77 -9.45 -10.80 4.34
CA GLN A 77 -9.15 -11.24 5.70
C GLN A 77 -10.41 -11.40 6.55
N GLU A 78 -11.35 -10.46 6.49
CA GLU A 78 -12.64 -10.52 7.19
C GLU A 78 -13.48 -11.73 6.72
N GLU A 79 -13.50 -12.01 5.42
CA GLU A 79 -14.18 -13.19 4.85
C GLU A 79 -13.55 -14.52 5.32
N ARG A 80 -12.23 -14.59 5.40
CA ARG A 80 -11.52 -15.78 5.89
C ARG A 80 -11.70 -15.99 7.38
N ALA A 81 -11.67 -14.93 8.17
CA ALA A 81 -11.86 -15.00 9.61
C ALA A 81 -13.29 -15.41 10.00
N SER A 82 -14.26 -15.23 9.09
CA SER A 82 -15.66 -15.59 9.28
C SER A 82 -16.01 -17.02 8.83
N ARG A 83 -15.04 -17.78 8.28
CA ARG A 83 -15.18 -19.19 7.89
C ARG A 83 -14.57 -20.11 8.93
#